data_AF-A0A8S0PEL2-F1
#
_entry.id   AF-A0A8S0PEL2-F1
#
_cell.length_a   1.000
_cell.length_b   1.000
_cell.length_c   1.000
_cell.angle_alpha   90.00
_cell.angle_beta   90.00
_cell.angle_gamma   90.00
#
_symmetry.space_group_name_H-M   'P 1'
#
loop_
_entity.id
_entity.type
_entity.pdbx_description
1 polymer ?
#
loop_
_entity_poly.entity_id
_entity_poly.type
_entity_poly.pdbx_seq_one_letter_code
_entity_poly.pdbx_strand_id
1 'polypeptide(L)'
;MLEAAYYKLPQPKDSECAKSYTPRHPAVTPSSFPQLQAPIVNNSAFWERLGSDTYGTDTLFFTFYYQQNTYQQYLAVKELKKQSWRYHRKYNTWFQRHEEPKVATDDFE
;
A
#
# COMPACT_ATOMS: atom_id res chain seq x y z
N MET A 1 -36.22 4.87 22.31
CA MET A 1 -35.13 4.71 21.32
C MET A 1 -34.26 5.96 21.17
N LEU A 2 -34.82 7.18 21.20
CA LEU A 2 -34.05 8.42 21.05
C LEU A 2 -33.03 8.65 22.18
N GLU A 3 -33.39 8.38 23.44
CA GLU A 3 -32.46 8.52 24.58
C GLU A 3 -31.21 7.65 24.44
N ALA A 4 -31.36 6.39 24.02
CA ALA A 4 -30.23 5.49 23.87
C ALA A 4 -29.25 5.95 22.76
N ALA A 5 -29.76 6.62 21.72
CA ALA A 5 -28.95 7.21 20.66
C ALA A 5 -28.22 8.48 21.13
N TYR A 6 -28.82 9.27 22.02
CA TYR A 6 -28.20 10.46 22.60
C TYR A 6 -26.92 10.13 23.40
N TYR A 7 -26.92 9.03 24.14
CA TYR A 7 -25.73 8.55 24.86
C TYR A 7 -24.70 7.84 23.94
N LYS A 8 -25.01 7.63 22.66
CA LYS A 8 -24.15 6.97 21.66
C LYS A 8 -24.03 7.80 20.38
N LEU A 9 -23.82 9.10 20.53
CA LEU A 9 -23.61 9.99 19.39
C LEU A 9 -22.40 9.55 18.56
N PRO A 10 -22.51 9.53 17.22
CA PRO A 10 -21.37 9.30 16.35
C PRO A 10 -20.28 10.32 16.64
N GLN A 11 -19.05 9.85 16.84
CA GLN A 11 -17.88 10.69 16.97
C GLN A 11 -17.33 11.04 15.58
N PRO A 12 -16.59 12.16 15.43
CA PRO A 12 -15.94 12.49 14.16
C PRO A 12 -15.10 11.35 13.59
N LYS A 13 -14.40 10.62 14.47
CA LYS A 13 -13.61 9.42 14.13
C LYS A 13 -14.42 8.26 13.54
N ASP A 14 -15.74 8.23 13.78
CA ASP A 14 -16.63 7.20 13.23
C ASP A 14 -16.98 7.48 11.77
N SER A 15 -16.75 8.73 11.31
CA SER A 15 -16.82 9.13 9.90
C SER A 15 -15.46 9.10 9.20
N GLU A 16 -14.37 9.03 9.96
CA GLU A 16 -13.02 8.90 9.41
C GLU A 16 -12.77 7.46 8.95
N CYS A 17 -11.99 7.31 7.88
CA CYS A 17 -11.49 6.01 7.48
C CYS A 17 -10.65 5.43 8.64
N ALA A 18 -10.91 4.18 9.02
CA ALA A 18 -10.22 3.51 10.12
C ALA A 18 -8.69 3.70 10.02
N LYS A 19 -8.03 3.95 11.16
CA LYS A 19 -6.62 4.35 11.25
C LYS A 19 -5.74 3.58 10.27
N SER A 20 -4.98 4.33 9.46
CA SER A 20 -4.15 3.81 8.36
C SER A 20 -2.99 2.92 8.79
N TYR A 21 -2.69 2.84 10.10
CA TYR A 21 -1.57 2.09 10.64
C TYR A 21 -1.89 1.49 12.00
N THR A 22 -1.84 0.16 12.08
CA THR A 22 -1.89 -0.60 13.33
C THR A 22 -0.58 -1.39 13.43
N PRO A 23 0.31 -1.10 14.39
CA PRO A 23 1.57 -1.81 14.54
C PRO A 23 1.30 -3.30 14.80
N ARG A 24 1.93 -4.19 14.02
CA ARG A 24 1.84 -5.65 14.26
C ARG A 24 2.48 -6.06 15.58
N HIS A 25 3.53 -5.34 15.99
CA HIS A 25 4.25 -5.57 17.24
C HIS A 25 4.47 -4.23 17.95
N PRO A 26 3.50 -3.77 18.77
CA PRO A 26 3.67 -2.57 19.57
C PRO A 26 4.90 -2.72 20.49
N ALA A 27 5.76 -1.71 20.50
CA ALA A 27 6.94 -1.66 21.36
C ALA A 27 7.03 -0.28 22.01
N VAL A 28 7.63 -0.22 23.20
CA VAL A 28 7.93 1.05 23.86
C VAL A 28 9.13 1.66 23.15
N THR A 29 8.90 2.70 22.36
CA THR A 29 9.97 3.46 21.70
C THR A 29 10.20 4.77 22.47
N PRO A 30 11.44 5.32 22.49
CA PRO A 30 11.69 6.63 23.09
C PRO A 30 10.86 7.72 22.43
N SER A 31 10.43 8.73 23.19
CA SER A 31 9.59 9.84 22.70
C SER A 31 10.25 10.70 21.63
N SER A 32 11.58 10.61 21.49
CA SER A 32 12.34 11.26 20.41
C SER A 32 12.12 10.63 19.04
N PHE A 33 11.61 9.39 18.95
CA PHE A 33 11.32 8.72 17.68
C PHE A 33 9.87 8.98 17.22
N PRO A 34 9.61 8.91 15.90
CA PRO A 34 8.26 8.98 15.38
C PRO A 34 7.35 7.91 15.99
N GLN A 35 6.28 8.35 16.65
CA GLN A 35 5.27 7.48 17.28
C GLN A 35 4.16 7.07 16.30
N LEU A 36 4.02 7.80 15.20
CA LEU A 36 3.00 7.60 14.17
C LEU A 36 3.65 7.55 12.79
N GLN A 37 3.00 6.86 11.87
CA GLN A 37 3.40 6.86 10.46
C GLN A 37 3.30 8.27 9.88
N ALA A 38 4.29 8.67 9.09
CA ALA A 38 4.31 9.97 8.45
C ALA A 38 3.08 10.15 7.52
N PRO A 39 2.31 11.25 7.61
CA PRO A 39 1.11 11.46 6.80
C PRO A 39 1.35 11.42 5.29
N ILE A 40 2.55 11.80 4.85
CA ILE A 40 2.97 11.80 3.44
C ILE A 40 2.88 10.42 2.79
N VAL A 41 2.92 9.33 3.57
CA VAL A 41 2.81 7.97 3.03
C VAL A 41 1.43 7.70 2.43
N ASN A 42 0.40 8.46 2.80
CA ASN A 42 -0.93 8.39 2.20
C ASN A 42 -1.07 9.24 0.93
N ASN A 43 -0.03 9.97 0.52
CA ASN A 43 -0.03 10.81 -0.68
C ASN A 43 0.47 10.00 -1.89
N SER A 44 -0.27 9.95 -3.00
CA SER A 44 0.17 9.23 -4.20
C SER A 44 1.46 9.77 -4.81
N ALA A 45 1.70 11.08 -4.72
CA ALA A 45 2.92 11.71 -5.27
C ALA A 45 4.20 11.21 -4.57
N PHE A 46 4.10 10.80 -3.30
CA PHE A 46 5.20 10.17 -2.59
C PHE A 46 5.61 8.84 -3.24
N TRP A 47 4.63 8.01 -3.62
CA TRP A 47 4.87 6.71 -4.24
C TRP A 47 5.41 6.84 -5.66
N GLU A 48 4.94 7.84 -6.43
CA GLU A 48 5.48 8.14 -7.76
C GLU A 48 6.97 8.52 -7.70
N ARG A 49 7.33 9.38 -6.74
CA ARG A 49 8.74 9.75 -6.51
C ARG A 49 9.56 8.57 -6.02
N LEU A 50 9.03 7.83 -5.05
CA LEU A 50 9.69 6.66 -4.48
C LEU A 50 9.98 5.61 -5.56
N GLY A 51 8.99 5.28 -6.39
CA GLY A 51 9.14 4.31 -7.46
C GLY A 51 10.14 4.71 -8.56
N SER A 52 10.43 6.00 -8.70
CA SER A 52 11.42 6.49 -9.68
C SER A 52 12.87 6.32 -9.22
N ASP A 53 13.09 6.01 -7.93
CA ASP A 53 14.42 5.81 -7.37
C ASP A 53 14.95 4.39 -7.65
N THR A 54 16.27 4.23 -7.67
CA THR A 54 16.94 2.94 -7.96
C THR A 54 16.55 1.84 -6.97
N TYR A 55 16.26 2.21 -5.71
CA TYR A 55 15.79 1.30 -4.66
C TYR A 55 14.27 1.38 -4.43
N GLY A 56 13.57 2.14 -5.28
CA GLY A 56 12.14 2.40 -5.18
C GLY A 56 11.32 1.13 -5.33
N THR A 57 11.67 0.31 -6.31
CA THR A 57 10.93 -0.91 -6.67
C THR A 57 10.91 -1.93 -5.52
N ASP A 58 12.01 -2.09 -4.77
CA ASP A 58 12.04 -2.98 -3.59
C ASP A 58 11.02 -2.55 -2.53
N THR A 59 10.86 -1.24 -2.34
CA THR A 59 9.88 -0.70 -1.39
C THR A 59 8.45 -0.94 -1.88
N LEU A 60 8.20 -0.84 -3.20
CA LEU A 60 6.90 -1.18 -3.79
C LEU A 60 6.56 -2.66 -3.57
N PHE A 61 7.51 -3.58 -3.79
CA PHE A 61 7.33 -5.00 -3.52
C PHE A 61 7.09 -5.27 -2.05
N PHE A 62 7.91 -4.70 -1.16
CA PHE A 62 7.73 -4.84 0.28
C PHE A 62 6.31 -4.42 0.70
N THR A 63 5.87 -3.27 0.24
CA THR A 63 4.52 -2.76 0.53
C THR A 63 3.45 -3.71 0.00
N PHE A 64 3.60 -4.20 -1.22
CA PHE A 64 2.66 -5.14 -1.83
C PHE A 64 2.48 -6.43 -1.02
N TYR A 65 3.57 -7.03 -0.55
CA TYR A 65 3.54 -8.33 0.14
C TYR A 65 3.24 -8.20 1.64
N TYR A 66 3.72 -7.16 2.31
CA TYR A 66 3.70 -7.05 3.77
C TYR A 66 2.67 -6.05 4.33
N GLN A 67 2.05 -5.22 3.48
CA GLN A 67 0.97 -4.29 3.87
C GLN A 67 -0.35 -4.62 3.16
N GLN A 68 -0.76 -5.89 3.19
CA GLN A 68 -1.96 -6.35 2.51
C GLN A 68 -3.24 -5.68 3.03
N ASN A 69 -4.21 -5.46 2.15
CA ASN A 69 -5.51 -4.83 2.45
C ASN A 69 -5.40 -3.38 2.93
N THR A 70 -4.36 -2.66 2.47
CA THR A 70 -4.16 -1.25 2.79
C THR A 70 -4.20 -0.38 1.54
N TYR A 71 -4.45 0.92 1.74
CA TYR A 71 -4.38 1.89 0.63
C TYR A 71 -2.96 1.97 0.04
N GLN A 72 -1.94 1.78 0.87
CA GLN A 72 -0.54 1.79 0.47
C GLN A 72 -0.23 0.63 -0.49
N GLN A 73 -0.82 -0.56 -0.28
CA GLN A 73 -0.72 -1.66 -1.25
C GLN A 73 -1.31 -1.26 -2.61
N TYR A 74 -2.46 -0.59 -2.64
CA TYR A 74 -3.03 -0.08 -3.89
C TYR A 74 -2.12 0.92 -4.59
N LEU A 75 -1.53 1.87 -3.84
CA LEU A 75 -0.58 2.84 -4.40
C LEU A 75 0.66 2.14 -4.96
N ALA A 76 1.20 1.15 -4.26
CA ALA A 76 2.33 0.36 -4.75
C ALA A 76 2.00 -0.42 -6.03
N VAL A 77 0.81 -1.04 -6.09
CA VAL A 77 0.31 -1.73 -7.30
C VAL A 77 0.19 -0.76 -8.48
N LYS A 78 -0.33 0.45 -8.23
CA LYS A 78 -0.49 1.48 -9.26
C LYS A 78 0.85 1.85 -9.88
N GLU A 79 1.87 2.08 -9.05
CA GLU A 79 3.21 2.44 -9.52
C GLU A 79 3.94 1.27 -10.20
N LEU A 80 3.83 0.05 -9.68
CA LEU A 80 4.39 -1.15 -10.34
C LEU A 80 3.81 -1.33 -11.74
N LYS A 81 2.49 -1.17 -11.91
CA LYS A 81 1.85 -1.24 -13.23
C LYS A 81 2.32 -0.15 -14.18
N LYS A 82 2.53 1.08 -13.67
CA LYS A 82 3.07 2.22 -14.43
C LYS A 82 4.50 1.96 -14.92
N GLN A 83 5.27 1.22 -14.14
CA GLN A 83 6.62 0.74 -14.48
C GLN A 83 6.62 -0.56 -15.31
N SER A 84 5.49 -0.90 -15.94
CA SER A 84 5.34 -2.10 -16.79
C SER A 84 5.54 -3.44 -16.07
N TRP A 85 5.39 -3.49 -14.74
CA TRP A 85 5.30 -4.77 -14.04
C TRP A 85 3.92 -5.43 -14.22
N ARG A 86 3.90 -6.76 -14.21
CA ARG A 86 2.69 -7.59 -14.33
C ARG A 86 2.67 -8.62 -13.21
N TYR A 87 1.54 -8.74 -12.53
CA TYR A 87 1.39 -9.67 -11.42
C TYR A 87 0.83 -11.02 -11.89
N HIS A 88 1.54 -12.10 -11.61
CA HIS A 88 1.12 -13.45 -11.94
C HIS A 88 0.49 -14.15 -10.73
N ARG A 89 -0.83 -14.40 -10.78
CA ARG A 89 -1.59 -14.95 -9.63
C ARG A 89 -1.11 -16.34 -9.18
N LYS A 90 -0.77 -17.23 -10.11
CA LYS A 90 -0.29 -18.60 -9.77
C LYS A 90 1.02 -18.60 -8.98
N TYR A 91 1.93 -17.67 -9.30
CA TYR A 91 3.26 -17.61 -8.70
C TYR A 91 3.35 -16.55 -7.60
N ASN A 92 2.28 -15.78 -7.39
CA ASN A 92 2.24 -14.63 -6.52
C ASN A 92 3.47 -13.70 -6.69
N THR A 93 3.88 -13.47 -7.94
CA THR A 93 5.13 -12.79 -8.28
C THR A 93 4.91 -11.74 -9.36
N TRP A 94 5.64 -10.64 -9.27
CA TRP A 94 5.66 -9.58 -10.27
C TRP A 94 6.76 -9.85 -11.30
N PHE A 95 6.41 -9.72 -12.58
CA PHE A 95 7.31 -9.90 -13.71
C PHE A 95 7.39 -8.61 -14.54
N GLN A 96 8.58 -8.33 -15.06
CA GLN A 96 8.81 -7.27 -16.03
C GLN A 96 9.48 -7.90 -17.25
N ARG A 97 9.13 -7.45 -18.45
CA ARG A 97 9.77 -7.90 -19.68
C ARG A 97 11.19 -7.32 -19.73
N HIS A 98 12.20 -8.19 -19.76
CA HIS A 98 13.58 -7.77 -20.04
C HIS A 98 13.76 -7.48 -21.54
N GLU A 99 13.06 -8.22 -22.40
CA GLU A 99 13.05 -8.08 -23.86
C GLU A 99 11.64 -8.32 -24.40
N GLU A 100 11.37 -7.92 -25.65
CA GLU A 100 10.12 -8.27 -26.32
C GLU A 100 10.00 -9.79 -26.48
N PRO A 101 8.83 -10.37 -26.20
CA PRO A 101 8.62 -11.80 -26.34
C PRO A 101 8.73 -12.20 -27.82
N LYS A 102 9.52 -13.23 -28.10
CA LYS A 102 9.68 -13.78 -29.47
C LYS A 102 8.41 -14.42 -30.00
N VAL A 103 7.49 -14.79 -29.12
CA VAL A 103 6.18 -15.38 -29.41
C VAL A 103 5.18 -14.77 -28.43
N ALA A 104 4.12 -14.14 -28.94
CA ALA A 104 2.96 -13.72 -28.17
C ALA A 104 1.76 -14.52 -28.70
N THR A 105 1.07 -15.21 -27.81
CA THR A 105 -0.13 -15.99 -28.11
C THR A 105 -1.24 -15.57 -27.15
N ASP A 106 -2.49 -15.52 -27.62
CA ASP A 106 -3.65 -15.08 -26.81
C ASP A 106 -3.86 -15.90 -25.52
N ASP A 107 -3.31 -17.12 -25.45
CA ASP A 107 -3.45 -18.04 -24.31
C ASP A 107 -2.43 -17.81 -23.19
N PHE A 108 -1.27 -17.23 -23.49
CA PHE A 108 -0.21 -16.98 -22.52
C PHE A 108 0.73 -15.86 -22.99
N GLU A 109 0.99 -14.92 -22.08
CA GLU A 109 1.99 -13.86 -22.23
C GLU A 109 2.86 -13.72 -20.98
#